data_AF-A0AAN6I1J7-F1
#
_entry.id   AF-A0AAN6I1J7-F1
#
_cell.length_a   1.000
_cell.length_b   1.000
_cell.length_c   1.000
_cell.angle_alpha   90.00
_cell.angle_beta   90.00
_cell.angle_gamma   90.00
#
_symmetry.space_group_name_H-M   'P 1'
#
loop_
_entity.id
_entity.type
_entity.pdbx_description
1 polymer ?
#
loop_
_entity_poly.entity_id
_entity_poly.type
_entity_poly.pdbx_seq_one_letter_code
_entity_poly.pdbx_strand_id
1 'polypeptide(L)' 'MSESNSTSSEPLDLIRLFDICANVQAYDMHCNMVLSDATETIFYTEQDSPEIKSRTKKSDMVFIRGDSVILVSDAANV' A
#
# COMPACT_ATOMS: atom_id res chain seq x y z
N MET A 1 -23.84 22.25 -18.66
CA MET A 1 -23.06 21.01 -18.63
C MET A 1 -22.39 20.97 -17.28
N SER A 2 -22.96 20.22 -16.34
CA SER A 2 -22.47 20.09 -14.97
C SER A 2 -21.28 19.14 -14.98
N GLU A 3 -20.08 19.67 -14.74
CA GLU A 3 -18.90 18.89 -14.38
C GLU A 3 -19.19 18.19 -13.06
N SER A 4 -19.44 16.89 -13.12
CA SER A 4 -19.49 16.02 -11.95
C SER A 4 -18.07 15.89 -11.42
N ASN A 5 -17.71 16.76 -10.48
CA ASN A 5 -16.53 16.60 -9.66
C ASN A 5 -16.71 15.33 -8.82
N SER A 6 -16.22 14.21 -9.33
CA SER A 6 -16.16 12.95 -8.59
C SER A 6 -15.05 13.05 -7.55
N THR A 7 -15.29 13.82 -6.49
CA THR A 7 -14.62 13.59 -5.21
C THR A 7 -15.11 12.24 -4.72
N SER A 8 -14.48 11.16 -5.19
CA SER A 8 -14.52 9.87 -4.50
C SER A 8 -14.02 10.17 -3.09
N SER A 9 -14.95 10.21 -2.14
CA SER A 9 -14.66 10.41 -0.74
C SER A 9 -13.65 9.35 -0.32
N GLU A 10 -12.38 9.74 -0.22
CA GLU A 10 -11.32 8.90 0.32
C GLU A 10 -11.79 8.50 1.73
N PRO A 11 -12.09 7.22 1.99
CA PRO A 11 -12.56 6.81 3.30
C PRO A 11 -11.45 7.09 4.31
N LEU A 12 -11.79 7.88 5.31
CA LEU A 12 -10.92 8.28 6.42
C LEU A 12 -10.45 7.03 7.17
N ASP A 13 -9.16 6.74 7.04
CA ASP A 13 -8.27 6.19 8.06
C ASP A 13 -8.81 5.08 8.98
N LEU A 14 -9.46 4.06 8.42
CA LEU A 14 -9.62 2.80 9.13
C LEU A 14 -8.69 1.76 8.53
N ILE A 15 -7.40 1.92 8.85
CA ILE A 15 -6.29 1.03 8.56
C ILE A 15 -6.25 0.63 7.08
N ARG A 16 -5.72 1.51 6.23
CA ARG A 16 -5.20 1.05 4.93
C ARG A 16 -4.07 0.08 5.23
N LEU A 17 -4.37 -1.21 5.24
CA LEU A 17 -3.35 -2.23 5.29
C LEU A 17 -2.70 -2.27 3.92
N PHE A 18 -1.42 -1.89 3.87
CA PHE A 18 -0.61 -1.96 2.67
C PHE A 18 0.21 -3.25 2.73
N ASP A 19 0.01 -4.09 1.73
CA ASP A 19 0.87 -5.24 1.48
C ASP A 19 1.75 -4.92 0.26
N ILE A 20 3.07 -5.01 0.43
CA ILE A 20 4.05 -4.66 -0.60
C ILE A 20 4.96 -5.86 -0.83
N CYS A 21 4.88 -6.43 -2.03
CA CYS A 21 5.82 -7.42 -2.53
C CYS A 21 6.81 -6.73 -3.47
N ALA A 22 8.10 -6.76 -3.13
CA ALA A 22 9.14 -6.10 -3.91
C ALA A 22 10.52 -6.68 -3.66
N ASN A 23 11.48 -6.31 -4.51
CA ASN A 23 12.90 -6.59 -4.30
C ASN A 23 13.53 -5.47 -3.45
N VAL A 24 14.19 -5.82 -2.35
CA VAL A 24 14.86 -4.84 -1.48
C VAL A 24 16.22 -4.46 -2.08
N GLN A 25 16.42 -3.17 -2.35
CA GLN A 25 17.70 -2.64 -2.86
C GLN A 25 18.57 -2.07 -1.74
N ALA A 26 17.97 -1.38 -0.77
CA ALA A 26 18.66 -0.84 0.39
C ALA A 26 17.68 -0.66 1.57
N TYR A 27 18.22 -0.72 2.78
CA TYR A 27 17.48 -0.40 4.01
C TYR A 27 18.41 0.21 5.08
N ASP A 28 17.82 0.87 6.07
CA ASP A 28 18.54 1.41 7.23
C ASP A 28 17.97 0.90 8.57
N MET A 29 18.53 1.41 9.69
CA MET A 29 18.10 1.04 11.05
C MET A 29 16.70 1.54 11.43
N HIS A 30 16.17 2.52 10.71
CA HIS A 30 14.81 3.03 10.92
C HIS A 30 13.80 2.23 10.10
N CYS A 31 14.23 1.21 9.36
CA CYS A 31 13.42 0.47 8.39
C CYS A 31 12.94 1.34 7.21
N ASN A 32 13.64 2.43 6.89
CA ASN A 32 13.46 3.06 5.59
C ASN A 32 13.98 2.12 4.52
N MET A 33 13.26 1.97 3.40
CA MET A 33 13.61 1.02 2.35
C MET A 33 13.51 1.63 0.96
N VAL A 34 14.44 1.24 0.09
CA VAL A 34 14.34 1.45 -1.35
C VAL A 34 14.04 0.10 -1.98
N LEU A 35 12.91 0.01 -2.67
CA LEU A 35 12.38 -1.20 -3.27
C LEU A 35 12.33 -1.07 -4.80
N SER A 36 12.59 -2.16 -5.52
CA SER A 36 12.36 -2.24 -6.97
C SER A 36 11.32 -3.31 -7.32
N ASP A 37 10.69 -3.18 -8.49
CA ASP A 37 9.62 -4.07 -8.97
C ASP A 37 8.48 -4.23 -7.96
N ALA A 38 8.10 -3.14 -7.29
CA ALA A 38 7.17 -3.16 -6.19
C ALA A 38 5.72 -3.32 -6.67
N THR A 39 5.03 -4.30 -6.08
CA THR A 39 3.59 -4.50 -6.22
C THR A 39 2.92 -4.18 -4.89
N GLU A 40 2.22 -3.05 -4.85
CA GLU A 40 1.48 -2.56 -3.70
C GLU A 40 0.02 -3.02 -3.80
N THR A 41 -0.50 -3.62 -2.73
CA THR A 41 -1.90 -3.99 -2.59
C THR A 41 -2.53 -3.20 -1.45
N ILE A 42 -3.53 -2.40 -1.78
CA ILE A 42 -4.25 -1.55 -0.84
C ILE A 42 -5.58 -2.23 -0.53
N PHE A 43 -5.77 -2.62 0.73
CA PHE A 43 -7.05 -3.14 1.20
C PHE A 43 -7.91 -2.00 1.76
N TYR A 44 -9.19 -1.98 1.38
CA TYR A 44 -10.14 -0.97 1.83
C TYR A 44 -11.56 -1.56 1.94
N THR A 45 -12.39 -0.89 2.72
CA THR A 45 -13.83 -1.17 2.83
C THR A 45 -14.60 0.08 2.40
N GLU A 46 -15.82 -0.12 1.91
CA GLU A 46 -16.73 0.98 1.60
C GLU A 46 -17.66 1.22 2.80
N GLN A 47 -18.06 2.47 3.02
CA GLN A 47 -18.77 2.89 4.23
C GLN A 47 -20.06 2.08 4.52
N ASP A 48 -20.69 1.55 3.47
CA ASP A 48 -21.96 0.83 3.53
C ASP A 48 -21.84 -0.67 3.20
N SER A 49 -20.62 -1.19 3.05
CA SER A 49 -20.39 -2.62 2.76
C SER A 49 -19.27 -3.19 3.63
N PRO A 50 -19.52 -4.29 4.37
CA PRO A 50 -18.47 -4.99 5.10
C PRO A 50 -17.53 -5.78 4.18
N GLU A 51 -17.72 -5.71 2.86
CA GLU A 51 -16.86 -6.37 1.88
C GLU A 51 -15.49 -5.71 1.80
N ILE A 52 -14.44 -6.51 2.01
CA ILE A 52 -13.05 -6.07 1.85
C ILE A 52 -12.70 -6.11 0.36
N LYS A 53 -12.38 -4.94 -0.19
CA LYS A 53 -11.90 -4.77 -1.56
C LYS A 53 -10.40 -4.55 -1.55
N SER A 54 -9.75 -4.91 -2.66
CA SER A 54 -8.32 -4.66 -2.86
C SER A 54 -8.06 -3.93 -4.18
N ARG A 55 -7.02 -3.09 -4.19
CA ARG A 55 -6.51 -2.46 -5.41
C ARG A 55 -5.00 -2.65 -5.46
N THR A 56 -4.52 -3.15 -6.60
CA THR A 56 -3.09 -3.36 -6.84
C THR A 56 -2.50 -2.26 -7.71
N LYS A 57 -1.31 -1.79 -7.35
CA LYS A 57 -0.50 -0.83 -8.12
C LYS A 57 0.92 -1.37 -8.27
N LYS A 58 1.45 -1.31 -9.49
CA LYS A 58 2.85 -1.65 -9.78
C LYS A 58 3.68 -0.39 -9.92
N SER A 59 4.89 -0.41 -9.36
CA SER A 59 5.84 0.69 -9.42
C SER A 59 7.26 0.15 -9.56
N ASP A 60 8.03 0.69 -10.51
CA ASP A 60 9.39 0.20 -10.81
C ASP A 60 10.36 0.46 -9.65
N MET A 61 10.23 1.62 -8.99
CA MET A 61 10.97 1.99 -7.79
C MET A 61 10.07 2.69 -6.78
N VAL A 62 10.23 2.35 -5.51
CA VAL A 62 9.48 2.95 -4.40
C VAL A 62 10.42 3.18 -3.21
N PHE A 63 10.26 4.33 -2.56
CA PHE A 63 10.85 4.60 -1.24
C PHE A 63 9.76 4.45 -0.17
N ILE A 64 10.03 3.62 0.84
CA ILE A 64 9.17 3.41 2.00
C ILE A 64 9.81 4.04 3.21
N ARG A 65 9.02 4.84 3.94
CA ARG A 65 9.40 5.41 5.23
C ARG A 65 9.15 4.39 6.32
N GLY A 66 10.16 4.13 7.16
CA GLY A 66 10.14 3.04 8.11
C GLY A 66 9.17 3.17 9.28
N ASP A 67 8.71 4.39 9.59
CA ASP A 67 7.71 4.64 10.63
C ASP A 67 6.38 3.89 10.39
N SER A 68 6.06 3.55 9.13
CA SER A 68 4.83 2.84 8.74
C SER A 68 5.01 1.32 8.59
N VAL A 69 6.22 0.80 8.77
CA VAL A 69 6.52 -0.62 8.56
C VAL A 69 6.17 -1.41 9.81
N ILE A 70 5.27 -2.39 9.68
CA ILE A 70 4.81 -3.23 10.79
C ILE A 70 5.55 -4.57 10.81
N LEU A 71 5.67 -5.24 9.65
CA LEU A 71 6.30 -6.54 9.49
C LEU A 71 7.04 -6.60 8.16
N VAL A 72 8.19 -7.27 8.17
CA VAL A 72 8.96 -7.61 6.97
C VAL A 72 9.16 -9.12 6.98
N SER A 73 8.79 -9.79 5.89
CA SER A 73 8.95 -11.23 5.73
C SER A 73 9.46 -11.55 4.33
N ASP A 74 10.10 -12.71 4.19
CA ASP A 74 10.48 -13.25 2.89
C ASP A 74 9.23 -13.78 2.16
N ALA A 75 9.11 -13.46 0.87
CA ALA A 75 8.04 -13.97 0.01
C ALA A 75 8.15 -15.47 -0.28
N ALA A 76 9.34 -16.07 -0.09
CA ALA A 76 9.60 -17.49 -0.33
C ALA A 76 9.27 -18.40 0.88
N ASN A 77 9.01 -17.84 2.07
CA ASN A 77 8.74 -18.60 3.30
C ASN A 77 7.36 -18.24 3.88
N VAL A 78 6.30 -18.53 3.12
CA VAL A 78 4.92 -18.63 3.61
C VAL A 78 4.41 -20.06 3.43
#